data_AF-A0A4R4Y8U0-F1
#
_entry.id   AF-A0A4R4Y8U0-F1
#
_cell.length_a   1.000
_cell.length_b   1.000
_cell.length_c   1.000
_cell.angle_alpha   90.00
_cell.angle_beta   90.00
_cell.angle_gamma   90.00
#
_symmetry.space_group_name_H-M   'P 1'
#
loop_
_entity.id
_entity.type
_entity.pdbx_description
1 polymer ?
#
loop_
_entity_poly.entity_id
_entity_poly.type
_entity_poly.pdbx_seq_one_letter_code
_entity_poly.pdbx_strand_id
1 'polypeptide(L)'
;MAITLASTGMAQAATPGTLKVCTGKDFFVTVKLPGRGGFSFTPAKRPNEATCATIDLGGNTNERVDVFTLDRYMGSFIYNGQRGAEVHGIPGPSFYVS
;
A
#
# COMPACT_ATOMS: atom_id res chain seq x y z
N MET A 1 -1.72 -4.14 -24.92
CA MET A 1 -1.34 -3.06 -23.99
C MET A 1 -2.52 -2.81 -23.07
N ALA A 2 -2.40 -3.19 -21.80
CA ALA A 2 -3.40 -2.87 -20.79
C ALA A 2 -2.85 -1.72 -19.95
N ILE A 3 -3.36 -0.51 -20.21
CA ILE A 3 -3.32 0.58 -19.24
C ILE A 3 -4.62 0.42 -18.46
N THR A 4 -4.56 -0.06 -17.22
CA THR A 4 -5.75 -0.19 -16.40
C THR A 4 -5.63 0.69 -15.16
N LEU A 5 -6.35 1.81 -15.27
CA LEU A 5 -6.85 2.76 -14.28
C LEU A 5 -6.13 2.83 -12.93
N ALA A 6 -5.49 3.99 -12.69
CA ALA A 6 -5.41 4.54 -11.36
C ALA A 6 -6.83 4.54 -10.75
N SER A 7 -7.10 3.66 -9.80
CA SER A 7 -8.28 3.82 -8.96
C SER A 7 -8.02 5.07 -8.11
N THR A 8 -8.51 6.21 -8.59
CA THR A 8 -8.86 7.34 -7.73
C THR A 8 -10.08 6.91 -6.91
N GLY A 9 -9.89 5.96 -6.00
CA GLY A 9 -10.90 5.39 -5.14
C GLY A 9 -10.33 5.28 -3.74
N MET A 10 -11.08 5.74 -2.74
CA MET A 10 -10.73 5.51 -1.35
C MET A 10 -10.74 4.01 -1.10
N ALA A 11 -9.58 3.46 -0.76
CA ALA A 11 -9.43 2.09 -0.31
C ALA A 11 -10.21 1.86 1.00
N GLN A 12 -10.74 0.65 1.17
CA GLN A 12 -11.50 0.14 2.29
C GLN A 12 -10.91 -1.22 2.73
N ALA A 13 -10.00 -1.20 3.70
CA ALA A 13 -9.66 -2.46 4.38
C ALA A 13 -10.87 -2.98 5.18
N ALA A 14 -10.89 -4.28 5.42
CA ALA A 14 -11.85 -4.91 6.33
C ALA A 14 -11.73 -4.42 7.79
N THR A 15 -10.69 -3.66 8.13
CA THR A 15 -10.42 -3.20 9.50
C THR A 15 -10.09 -1.71 9.52
N PRO A 16 -10.93 -0.87 10.18
CA PRO A 16 -10.63 0.54 10.40
C PRO A 16 -9.28 0.71 11.11
N GLY A 17 -8.57 1.79 10.79
CA GLY A 17 -7.32 2.17 11.45
C GLY A 17 -6.10 1.41 10.98
N THR A 18 -6.25 0.46 10.04
CA THR A 18 -5.13 -0.38 9.60
C THR A 18 -4.83 -0.19 8.11
N LEU A 19 -3.54 -0.27 7.77
CA LEU A 19 -3.06 -0.39 6.40
C LEU A 19 -2.38 -1.74 6.25
N LYS A 20 -2.91 -2.60 5.40
CA LYS A 20 -2.28 -3.88 5.04
C LYS A 20 -1.49 -3.71 3.76
N VAL A 21 -0.25 -4.18 3.75
CA VAL A 21 0.66 -4.09 2.61
C VAL A 21 1.10 -5.49 2.25
N CYS A 22 0.82 -5.89 1.02
CA CYS A 22 1.14 -7.20 0.48
C CYS A 22 2.24 -7.10 -0.56
N THR A 23 3.31 -7.85 -0.32
CA THR A 23 4.45 -8.00 -1.20
C THR A 23 4.36 -9.29 -2.01
N GLY A 24 4.78 -9.26 -3.27
CA GLY A 24 4.85 -10.45 -4.11
C GLY A 24 6.09 -11.30 -3.84
N LYS A 25 6.14 -12.48 -4.47
CA LYS A 25 7.27 -13.41 -4.39
C LYS A 25 8.60 -12.78 -4.84
N ASP A 26 8.56 -12.01 -5.91
CA ASP A 26 9.76 -11.52 -6.61
C ASP A 26 10.01 -10.01 -6.42
N PHE A 27 9.14 -9.30 -5.71
CA PHE A 27 9.25 -7.85 -5.52
C PHE A 27 8.84 -7.42 -4.11
N PHE A 28 9.39 -6.30 -3.67
CA PHE A 28 9.06 -5.64 -2.41
C PHE A 28 8.02 -4.55 -2.65
N VAL A 29 7.06 -4.37 -1.73
CA VAL A 29 6.18 -3.20 -1.72
C VAL A 29 6.52 -2.37 -0.49
N THR A 30 6.92 -1.12 -0.72
CA THR A 30 7.17 -0.14 0.33
C THR A 30 6.12 0.94 0.23
N VAL A 31 5.48 1.27 1.35
CA VAL A 31 4.59 2.42 1.45
C VAL A 31 5.28 3.54 2.22
N LYS A 32 5.06 4.79 1.81
CA LYS A 32 5.52 5.98 2.52
C LYS A 32 4.35 6.89 2.82
N LEU A 33 4.33 7.42 4.04
CA LEU A 33 3.32 8.31 4.57
C LEU A 33 3.96 9.69 4.81
N PRO A 34 3.98 10.57 3.79
CA PRO A 34 4.59 11.89 3.92
C PRO A 34 3.95 12.75 5.01
N GLY A 35 2.65 12.56 5.30
CA GLY A 35 1.94 13.24 6.38
C GLY A 35 2.44 12.88 7.78
N ARG A 36 3.10 11.72 7.96
CA ARG A 36 3.67 11.23 9.22
C ARG A 36 5.20 11.37 9.26
N GLY A 37 5.71 12.52 8.82
CA GLY A 37 7.16 12.79 8.82
C GLY A 37 7.94 11.87 7.88
N GLY A 38 7.30 11.33 6.84
CA GLY A 38 7.92 10.41 5.90
C GLY A 38 8.05 8.97 6.41
N PHE A 39 7.22 8.57 7.39
CA PHE A 39 7.16 7.18 7.86
C PHE A 39 7.08 6.21 6.67
N SER A 40 7.94 5.19 6.69
CA SER A 40 8.01 4.19 5.63
C SER A 40 7.84 2.79 6.20
N PHE A 41 7.06 1.97 5.51
CA PHE A 41 6.83 0.59 5.89
C PHE A 41 7.04 -0.37 4.72
N THR A 42 7.79 -1.43 4.95
CA THR A 42 8.01 -2.52 4.01
C THR A 42 7.80 -3.84 4.76
N PRO A 43 6.84 -4.69 4.35
CA PRO A 43 6.68 -6.02 4.92
C PRO A 43 7.96 -6.83 4.84
N ALA A 44 8.22 -7.67 5.84
CA ALA A 44 9.29 -8.66 5.76
C ALA A 44 9.03 -9.62 4.59
N LYS A 45 10.08 -9.93 3.82
CA LYS A 45 9.97 -10.89 2.71
C LYS A 45 10.27 -12.30 3.18
N ARG A 46 9.39 -13.23 2.83
CA ARG A 46 9.66 -14.66 2.91
C ARG A 46 10.11 -15.18 1.53
N PRO A 47 11.14 -16.03 1.46
CA PRO A 47 11.53 -16.66 0.19
C PRO A 47 10.35 -17.42 -0.41
N ASN A 48 10.12 -17.23 -1.70
CA ASN A 48 9.11 -17.95 -2.49
C ASN A 48 7.64 -17.74 -2.10
N GLU A 49 7.30 -16.76 -1.27
CA GLU A 49 5.92 -16.54 -0.80
C GLU A 49 5.53 -15.06 -0.86
N ALA A 50 4.29 -14.77 -1.24
CA ALA A 50 3.72 -13.43 -1.07
C ALA A 50 3.49 -13.18 0.43
N THR A 51 4.01 -12.08 0.95
CA THR A 51 3.88 -11.76 2.39
C THR A 51 3.05 -10.50 2.57
N CYS A 52 2.02 -10.59 3.41
CA CYS A 52 1.23 -9.42 3.81
C CYS A 52 1.55 -9.08 5.25
N ALA A 53 1.70 -7.79 5.53
CA ALA A 53 1.83 -7.29 6.89
C ALA A 53 0.91 -6.08 7.09
N THR A 54 0.34 -6.00 8.28
CA THR A 54 -0.58 -4.94 8.67
C THR A 54 0.14 -3.96 9.59
N ILE A 55 -0.10 -2.67 9.38
CA ILE A 55 0.30 -1.62 10.30
C ILE A 55 -0.93 -0.89 10.83
N ASP A 56 -0.92 -0.63 12.13
CA ASP A 56 -1.91 0.23 12.78
C ASP A 56 -1.47 1.67 12.62
N LEU A 57 -2.18 2.40 11.76
CA LEU A 57 -1.96 3.82 11.54
C LEU A 57 -2.89 4.66 12.41
N GLY A 58 -4.09 4.16 12.70
CA GLY A 58 -5.15 4.90 13.36
C GLY A 58 -5.46 6.23 12.64
N GLY A 59 -6.16 7.11 13.35
CA GLY A 59 -6.53 8.43 12.85
C GLY A 59 -7.85 8.43 12.06
N ASN A 60 -8.47 9.60 11.99
CA ASN A 60 -9.79 9.78 11.36
C ASN A 60 -9.73 10.66 10.11
N THR A 61 -8.51 10.94 9.61
CA THR A 61 -8.27 11.87 8.52
C THR A 61 -7.79 11.13 7.27
N ASN A 62 -8.02 11.77 6.13
CA ASN A 62 -7.47 11.34 4.86
C ASN A 62 -5.96 11.64 4.84
N GLU A 63 -5.16 10.64 4.54
CA GLU A 63 -3.71 10.74 4.42
C GLU A 63 -3.26 10.18 3.07
N ARG A 64 -2.30 10.86 2.43
CA ARG A 64 -1.65 10.36 1.23
C ARG A 64 -0.69 9.23 1.59
N VAL A 65 -0.75 8.14 0.83
CA VAL A 65 0.22 7.05 0.89
C VAL A 65 0.85 6.87 -0.49
N ASP A 66 2.18 6.92 -0.53
CA ASP A 66 2.98 6.68 -1.74
C ASP A 66 3.45 5.22 -1.75
N VAL A 67 3.32 4.55 -2.89
CA VAL A 67 3.67 3.13 -3.08
C VAL A 67 4.90 3.00 -3.97
N PHE A 68 5.85 2.18 -3.54
CA PHE A 68 7.11 1.92 -4.21
C PHE A 68 7.36 0.42 -4.35
N THR A 69 8.08 0.04 -5.40
CA THR A 69 8.67 -1.29 -5.53
C THR A 69 10.09 -1.19 -6.03
N LEU A 70 11.05 -1.87 -5.39
CA LEU A 70 12.48 -1.79 -5.75
C LEU A 70 12.95 -0.33 -5.92
N ASP A 71 12.59 0.53 -4.96
CA ASP A 71 12.82 1.98 -4.95
C ASP A 71 12.18 2.80 -6.08
N ARG A 72 11.40 2.17 -6.96
CA ARG A 72 10.63 2.84 -8.01
C ARG A 72 9.26 3.23 -7.51
N TYR A 73 8.92 4.51 -7.65
CA TYR A 73 7.57 5.01 -7.39
C TYR A 73 6.56 4.37 -8.36
N MET A 74 5.49 3.80 -7.81
CA MET A 74 4.42 3.14 -8.55
C MET A 74 3.17 4.03 -8.64
N GLY A 75 2.92 4.84 -7.62
CA GLY A 75 1.78 5.75 -7.53
C GLY A 75 1.41 6.06 -6.09
N SER A 76 0.27 6.72 -5.91
CA SER A 76 -0.20 7.15 -4.60
C SER A 76 -1.71 6.98 -4.48
N PHE A 77 -2.19 6.74 -3.27
CA PHE A 77 -3.62 6.69 -2.94
C PHE A 77 -3.91 7.45 -1.64
N ILE A 78 -5.19 7.61 -1.33
CA ILE A 78 -5.64 8.21 -0.07
C ILE A 78 -6.06 7.10 0.90
N TYR A 79 -5.33 7.00 2.01
CA TYR A 79 -5.71 6.24 3.18
C TYR A 79 -6.71 7.03 4.02
N ASN A 80 -7.79 6.37 4.48
CA ASN A 80 -8.70 6.94 5.46
C ASN A 80 -8.79 5.99 6.65
N GLY A 81 -8.35 6.44 7.82
CA GLY A 81 -8.31 5.57 9.01
C GLY A 81 -9.69 5.17 9.57
N GLN A 82 -10.79 5.79 9.16
CA GLN A 82 -12.14 5.28 9.48
C GLN A 82 -12.51 4.03 8.65
N ARG A 83 -11.79 3.78 7.55
CA ARG A 83 -12.06 2.70 6.59
C ARG A 83 -10.92 1.69 6.52
N GLY A 84 -9.69 2.10 6.81
CA GLY A 84 -8.48 1.30 6.55
C GLY A 84 -8.19 1.18 5.05
N ALA A 85 -7.10 0.50 4.67
CA ALA A 85 -6.77 0.20 3.26
C ALA A 85 -5.91 -1.07 3.12
N GLU A 86 -6.02 -1.78 2.00
CA GLU A 86 -5.10 -2.87 1.66
C GLU A 86 -4.43 -2.61 0.30
N VAL A 87 -3.10 -2.65 0.27
CA VAL A 87 -2.27 -2.41 -0.91
C VAL A 87 -1.64 -3.70 -1.37
N HIS A 88 -1.84 -4.03 -2.66
CA HIS A 88 -1.20 -5.17 -3.29
C HIS A 88 -0.40 -4.72 -4.51
N GLY A 89 0.91 -4.96 -4.49
CA GLY A 89 1.70 -4.87 -5.72
C GLY A 89 1.36 -6.02 -6.67
N ILE A 90 1.44 -5.76 -7.97
CA ILE A 90 1.32 -6.79 -9.02
C ILE A 90 2.58 -6.76 -9.90
N PRO A 91 2.91 -7.86 -10.62
CA PRO A 91 4.07 -7.88 -11.51
C PRO A 91 4.07 -6.70 -12.51
N GLY A 92 5.13 -5.89 -12.48
CA GLY A 92 5.24 -4.64 -13.24
C GLY A 92 5.16 -3.39 -12.35
N PRO A 93 5.16 -2.17 -12.93
CA PRO A 93 5.12 -0.92 -12.16
C PRO A 93 3.67 -0.56 -11.73
N SER A 94 2.92 -1.53 -11.19
CA SER A 94 1.49 -1.38 -10.91
C SER A 94 1.08 -1.97 -9.56
N PHE A 95 0.05 -1.40 -8.94
CA PHE A 95 -0.56 -1.89 -7.70
C PHE A 95 -2.07 -1.67 -7.77
N TYR A 96 -2.82 -2.38 -6.92
CA TYR A 96 -4.22 -2.05 -6.64
C TYR A 96 -4.40 -1.83 -5.15
N VAL A 97 -5.47 -1.10 -4.82
CA VAL A 97 -5.86 -0.85 -3.43
C VAL A 97 -7.32 -1.25 -3.25
N SER A 98 -7.60 -1.97 -2.18
CA SER A 98 -8.95 -2.38 -1.78
C SER A 98 -9.34 -1.84 -0.43
#